data_AF-A0A956CWE5-F1
#
_entry.id   AF-A0A956CWE5-F1
#
_cell.length_a   1.000
_cell.length_b   1.000
_cell.length_c   1.000
_cell.angle_alpha   90.00
_cell.angle_beta   90.00
_cell.angle_gamma   90.00
#
_symmetry.space_group_name_H-M   'P 1'
#
loop_
_entity.id
_entity.type
_entity.pdbx_description
1 polymer ?
#
loop_
_entity_poly.entity_id
_entity_poly.type
_entity_poly.pdbx_seq_one_letter_code
_entity_poly.pdbx_strand_id
1 'polypeptide(L)'
;MIGIPLGLAYSNAGEWLVHKYVLHGWGRKRSSFWSFHWLDHHRVVRLNGHVDEAYERSVIGWHPQGKEAVLLTAAAAAHLPLFPIAPFFTGTVIYSAINYYRKHKRSHLDPEWAREHLPWHYDHHMGPNQDANWC
;
A
#
# COMPACT_ATOMS: atom_id res chain seq x y z
N MET A 1 7.43 -20.01 16.29
CA MET A 1 6.35 -19.71 15.32
C MET A 1 5.55 -18.44 15.63
N ILE A 2 5.57 -17.90 16.86
CA ILE A 2 4.90 -16.63 17.22
C ILE A 2 5.29 -15.42 16.33
N GLY A 3 6.43 -15.48 15.66
CA GLY A 3 6.84 -14.45 14.70
C GLY A 3 5.85 -14.23 13.55
N ILE A 4 5.07 -15.25 13.15
CA ILE A 4 4.05 -15.10 12.09
C ILE A 4 2.91 -14.16 12.52
N PRO A 5 2.14 -14.45 13.59
CA PRO A 5 1.08 -13.54 14.02
C PRO A 5 1.62 -12.15 14.41
N LEU A 6 2.82 -12.07 15.02
CA LEU A 6 3.45 -10.78 15.32
C LEU A 6 3.81 -10.01 14.05
N GLY A 7 4.33 -10.68 13.02
CA GLY A 7 4.66 -10.06 11.74
C GLY A 7 3.41 -9.53 11.03
N LEU A 8 2.31 -10.29 11.04
CA LEU A 8 1.02 -9.84 10.48
C LEU A 8 0.48 -8.61 11.21
N ALA A 9 0.45 -8.66 12.55
CA ALA A 9 -0.01 -7.53 13.37
C ALA A 9 0.86 -6.28 13.17
N TYR A 10 2.19 -6.47 13.14
CA TYR A 10 3.16 -5.40 12.89
C TYR A 10 2.98 -4.79 11.50
N SER A 11 2.88 -5.61 10.44
CA SER A 11 2.69 -5.12 9.08
C SER A 11 1.38 -4.35 8.93
N ASN A 12 0.28 -4.85 9.49
CA ASN A 12 -1.01 -4.17 9.42
C ASN A 12 -1.01 -2.84 10.20
N ALA A 13 -0.39 -2.80 11.39
CA ALA A 13 -0.23 -1.56 12.14
C ALA A 13 0.68 -0.55 11.41
N GLY A 14 1.76 -1.03 10.79
CA GLY A 14 2.67 -0.22 9.99
C GLY A 14 1.99 0.39 8.77
N GLU A 15 1.25 -0.44 8.03
CA GLU A 15 0.41 0.00 6.91
C GLU A 15 -0.55 1.10 7.35
N TRP A 16 -1.30 0.89 8.44
CA TRP A 16 -2.24 1.88 8.97
C TRP A 16 -1.58 3.23 9.28
N LEU A 17 -0.45 3.19 10.00
CA LEU A 17 0.26 4.40 10.44
C LEU A 17 0.86 5.17 9.26
N VAL A 18 1.53 4.46 8.35
CA VAL A 18 2.16 5.06 7.17
C VAL A 18 1.07 5.59 6.24
N HIS A 19 0.01 4.83 5.98
CA HIS A 19 -1.06 5.23 5.09
C HIS A 19 -1.76 6.50 5.61
N LYS A 20 -2.12 6.52 6.88
CA LYS A 20 -2.80 7.66 7.50
C LYS A 20 -1.92 8.90 7.60
N TYR A 21 -0.77 8.81 8.26
CA TYR A 21 -0.01 9.99 8.65
C TYR A 21 1.00 10.44 7.59
N VAL A 22 1.55 9.51 6.80
CA VAL A 22 2.56 9.82 5.78
C VAL A 22 1.88 10.01 4.44
N LEU A 23 1.21 8.98 3.94
CA LEU A 23 0.66 8.99 2.58
C LEU A 23 -0.53 9.95 2.43
N HIS A 24 -1.46 9.99 3.38
CA HIS A 24 -2.53 10.99 3.39
C HIS A 24 -2.11 12.28 4.08
N GLY A 25 -1.55 12.20 5.29
CA GLY A 25 -1.16 13.38 6.06
C GLY A 25 -0.18 14.30 5.33
N TRP A 26 0.94 13.76 4.85
CA TRP A 26 1.93 14.55 4.09
C TRP A 26 1.66 14.58 2.59
N GLY A 27 1.00 13.57 2.02
CA GLY A 27 0.73 13.51 0.57
C GLY A 27 -0.28 14.56 0.09
N ARG A 28 -1.08 15.15 0.97
CA ARG A 28 -1.96 16.29 0.61
C ARG A 28 -1.18 17.55 0.17
N LYS A 29 0.10 17.67 0.53
CA LYS A 29 0.95 18.80 0.15
C LYS A 29 1.63 18.53 -1.20
N ARG A 30 1.38 19.39 -2.20
CA ARG A 30 1.95 19.26 -3.57
C ARG A 30 3.47 19.16 -3.63
N SER A 31 4.17 19.86 -2.73
CA SER A 31 5.64 19.85 -2.68
C SER A 31 6.23 18.63 -1.96
N SER A 32 5.39 17.79 -1.36
CA SER A 32 5.81 16.62 -0.60
C SER A 32 6.18 15.49 -1.54
N PHE A 33 7.26 14.76 -1.24
CA PHE A 33 7.59 13.53 -1.94
C PHE A 33 6.41 12.54 -1.98
N TRP A 34 5.61 12.50 -0.90
CA TRP A 34 4.46 11.60 -0.71
C TRP A 34 3.21 12.02 -1.48
N SER A 35 3.26 13.12 -2.23
CA SER A 35 2.10 13.63 -2.97
C SER A 35 1.56 12.67 -4.02
N PHE A 36 2.39 11.72 -4.47
CA PHE A 36 2.01 10.70 -5.44
C PHE A 36 0.86 9.82 -4.95
N HIS A 37 0.72 9.62 -3.64
CA HIS A 37 -0.36 8.80 -3.10
C HIS A 37 -1.70 9.54 -3.15
N TRP A 38 -1.75 10.76 -2.61
CA TRP A 38 -3.01 11.50 -2.50
C TRP A 38 -3.40 12.25 -3.78
N LEU A 39 -2.47 12.97 -4.39
CA LEU A 39 -2.77 13.87 -5.52
C LEU A 39 -2.76 13.17 -6.87
N ASP A 40 -1.99 12.09 -7.01
CA ASP A 40 -1.95 11.30 -8.24
C ASP A 40 -2.86 10.08 -8.08
N HIS A 41 -2.47 9.11 -7.26
CA HIS A 41 -3.17 7.83 -7.14
C HIS A 41 -4.63 7.97 -6.65
N HIS A 42 -4.88 8.52 -5.46
CA HIS A 42 -6.25 8.69 -4.94
C HIS A 42 -7.16 9.49 -5.87
N ARG A 43 -6.63 10.58 -6.43
CA ARG A 43 -7.38 11.45 -7.34
C ARG A 43 -7.75 10.69 -8.62
N VAL A 44 -6.80 10.01 -9.26
CA VAL A 44 -7.03 9.23 -10.49
C VAL A 44 -8.03 8.10 -10.22
N VAL A 45 -7.79 7.30 -9.18
CA VAL A 45 -8.69 6.21 -8.76
C VAL A 45 -10.12 6.71 -8.58
N ARG A 46 -10.31 7.83 -7.89
CA ARG A 46 -11.64 8.37 -7.64
C ARG A 46 -12.33 8.90 -8.90
N LEU A 47 -11.58 9.53 -9.80
CA LEU A 47 -12.12 10.03 -11.07
C LEU A 47 -12.43 8.90 -12.06
N ASN A 48 -11.72 7.77 -11.96
CA ASN A 48 -11.78 6.68 -12.93
C ASN A 48 -12.49 5.43 -12.38
N GLY A 49 -13.41 5.59 -11.42
CA GLY A 49 -14.25 4.46 -10.97
C GLY A 49 -13.47 3.33 -10.28
N HIS A 50 -12.45 3.70 -9.51
CA HIS A 50 -11.49 2.83 -8.80
C HIS A 50 -10.32 2.28 -9.63
N VAL A 51 -10.22 2.63 -10.92
CA VAL A 51 -9.11 2.21 -11.78
C VAL A 51 -7.91 3.17 -11.66
N ASP A 52 -6.70 2.63 -11.65
CA ASP A 52 -5.46 3.41 -11.78
C ASP A 52 -4.57 2.86 -12.90
N GLU A 53 -4.51 3.60 -14.01
CA GLU A 53 -3.69 3.30 -15.18
C GLU A 53 -2.19 3.27 -14.88
N ALA A 54 -1.74 3.84 -13.75
CA ALA A 54 -0.34 3.73 -13.34
C ALA A 54 0.07 2.26 -13.18
N TYR A 55 -0.86 1.37 -12.82
CA TYR A 55 -0.62 -0.08 -12.65
C TYR A 55 -0.50 -0.88 -13.96
N GLU A 56 -0.92 -0.31 -15.09
CA GLU A 56 -0.76 -0.92 -16.42
C GLU A 56 0.66 -0.68 -16.96
N ARG A 57 1.42 0.23 -16.35
CA ARG A 57 2.76 0.60 -16.77
C ARG A 57 3.81 -0.36 -16.18
N SER A 58 5.03 -0.24 -16.69
CA SER A 58 6.20 -0.89 -16.07
C SER A 58 6.34 -0.45 -14.62
N VAL A 59 6.76 -1.36 -13.74
CA VAL A 59 7.12 -1.01 -12.35
C VAL A 59 8.37 -0.14 -12.28
N ILE A 60 9.21 -0.17 -13.31
CA ILE A 60 10.41 0.65 -13.41
C ILE A 60 10.03 2.01 -13.99
N GLY A 61 9.84 3.00 -13.12
CA GLY A 61 9.50 4.36 -13.51
C GLY A 61 9.24 5.28 -12.32
N TRP A 62 9.27 6.60 -12.56
CA TRP A 62 9.04 7.62 -11.52
C TRP A 62 7.58 8.08 -11.49
N HIS A 63 6.67 7.14 -11.27
CA HIS A 63 5.22 7.34 -11.16
C HIS A 63 4.69 6.59 -9.92
N PRO A 64 3.40 6.71 -9.54
CA PRO A 64 2.88 6.14 -8.30
C PRO A 64 3.24 4.66 -8.05
N GLN A 65 2.94 3.76 -9.00
CA GLN A 65 3.30 2.32 -8.88
C GLN A 65 4.81 2.10 -8.64
N GLY A 66 5.68 2.79 -9.39
CA GLY A 66 7.13 2.59 -9.25
C GLY A 66 7.66 3.09 -7.91
N LYS A 67 7.17 4.24 -7.44
CA LYS A 67 7.51 4.76 -6.11
C LYS A 67 7.03 3.85 -4.98
N GLU A 68 5.79 3.36 -5.08
CA GLU A 68 5.24 2.37 -4.14
C GLU A 68 6.12 1.11 -4.08
N ALA A 69 6.46 0.52 -5.24
CA ALA A 69 7.29 -0.67 -5.31
C ALA A 69 8.69 -0.45 -4.71
N VAL A 70 9.31 0.69 -4.96
CA VAL A 70 10.62 1.05 -4.36
C VAL A 70 10.50 1.18 -2.84
N LEU A 71 9.47 1.87 -2.35
CA LEU A 71 9.26 2.09 -0.92
C LEU A 71 8.96 0.79 -0.17
N LEU A 72 8.11 -0.08 -0.74
CA LEU A 72 7.81 -1.40 -0.17
C LEU A 72 9.04 -2.31 -0.18
N THR A 73 9.83 -2.27 -1.26
CA THR A 73 11.08 -3.03 -1.36
C THR A 73 12.10 -2.55 -0.33
N ALA A 74 12.25 -1.23 -0.17
CA ALA A 74 13.13 -0.64 0.84
C ALA A 74 12.68 -1.00 2.26
N ALA A 75 11.37 -0.94 2.54
CA ALA A 75 10.80 -1.35 3.82
C ALA A 75 11.07 -2.83 4.11
N ALA A 76 10.83 -3.73 3.15
CA ALA A 76 11.12 -5.15 3.30
C ALA A 76 12.62 -5.42 3.52
N ALA A 77 13.49 -4.77 2.75
CA ALA A 77 14.95 -4.90 2.85
C ALA A 77 15.48 -4.42 4.21
N ALA A 78 14.91 -3.34 4.77
CA ALA A 78 15.28 -2.83 6.08
C ALA A 78 15.06 -3.83 7.22
N HIS A 79 14.19 -4.84 7.03
CA HIS A 79 13.95 -5.89 8.02
C HIS A 79 14.87 -7.12 7.86
N LEU A 80 15.58 -7.26 6.74
CA LEU A 80 16.48 -8.41 6.49
C LEU A 80 17.52 -8.67 7.59
N PRO A 81 18.12 -7.66 8.25
CA PRO A 81 19.05 -7.88 9.35
C PRO A 81 18.44 -8.66 10.53
N LEU A 82 17.11 -8.69 10.68
CA LEU A 82 16.42 -9.45 11.73
C LEU A 82 16.31 -10.94 11.42
N PHE A 83 16.55 -11.36 10.18
CA PHE A 83 16.33 -12.74 9.74
C PHE A 83 17.07 -13.80 10.59
N PRO A 84 18.35 -13.62 10.99
CA PRO A 84 19.06 -14.61 11.79
C PRO A 84 18.47 -14.84 13.20
N ILE A 85 17.72 -13.87 13.73
CA ILE A 85 17.20 -13.89 15.11
C ILE A 85 15.68 -14.15 15.12
N ALA A 86 14.97 -13.59 14.14
CA ALA A 86 13.51 -13.64 14.03
C ALA A 86 13.08 -14.00 12.60
N PRO A 87 13.41 -15.21 12.09
CA PRO A 87 13.20 -15.57 10.69
C PRO A 87 11.72 -15.59 10.31
N PHE A 88 10.85 -16.12 11.17
CA PHE A 88 9.40 -16.15 10.92
C PHE A 88 8.78 -14.75 10.90
N PHE A 89 9.19 -13.86 11.80
CA PHE A 89 8.72 -12.47 11.80
C PHE A 89 9.17 -11.76 10.52
N THR A 90 10.46 -11.82 10.22
CA THR A 90 11.06 -11.18 9.04
C THR A 90 10.43 -11.69 7.75
N GLY A 91 10.30 -13.02 7.61
CA GLY A 91 9.64 -13.65 6.48
C GLY A 91 8.17 -13.21 6.33
N THR A 92 7.44 -13.08 7.43
CA THR A 92 6.07 -12.56 7.39
C THR A 92 6.01 -11.10 6.99
N VAL A 93 6.91 -10.23 7.45
CA VAL A 93 6.94 -8.82 7.02
C VAL A 93 7.22 -8.69 5.52
N ILE A 94 8.17 -9.47 4.99
CA ILE A 94 8.48 -9.52 3.55
C ILE A 94 7.26 -10.03 2.78
N TYR A 95 6.64 -11.11 3.24
CA TYR A 95 5.41 -11.64 2.65
C TYR A 95 4.30 -10.60 2.62
N SER A 96 4.06 -9.89 3.72
CA SER A 96 3.04 -8.84 3.81
C SER A 96 3.27 -7.71 2.81
N ALA A 97 4.52 -7.24 2.65
CA ALA A 97 4.85 -6.20 1.66
C ALA A 97 4.57 -6.65 0.21
N ILE A 98 4.94 -7.88 -0.14
CA ILE A 98 4.66 -8.46 -1.46
C ILE A 98 3.15 -8.64 -1.66
N ASN A 99 2.45 -9.17 -0.65
CA ASN A 99 1.03 -9.43 -0.71
C ASN A 99 0.21 -8.12 -0.80
N TYR A 100 0.61 -7.09 -0.06
CA TYR A 100 0.05 -5.74 -0.15
C TYR A 100 0.13 -5.23 -1.59
N TYR A 101 1.34 -5.17 -2.17
CA TYR A 101 1.52 -4.66 -3.54
C TYR A 101 0.69 -5.43 -4.56
N ARG A 102 0.66 -6.77 -4.46
CA ARG A 102 -0.13 -7.62 -5.38
C ARG A 102 -1.62 -7.35 -5.27
N LYS A 103 -2.15 -7.22 -4.05
CA LYS A 103 -3.57 -6.98 -3.80
C LYS A 103 -3.97 -5.57 -4.19
N HIS A 104 -3.17 -4.58 -3.83
CA HIS A 104 -3.37 -3.17 -4.16
C HIS A 104 -3.33 -2.94 -5.67
N LYS A 105 -2.32 -3.49 -6.37
CA LYS A 105 -2.29 -3.47 -7.84
C LYS A 105 -3.51 -4.13 -8.45
N ARG A 106 -3.89 -5.32 -7.97
CA ARG A 106 -5.07 -6.03 -8.49
C ARG A 106 -6.36 -5.24 -8.28
N SER A 107 -6.56 -4.62 -7.11
CA SER A 107 -7.79 -3.88 -6.83
C SER A 107 -8.02 -2.72 -7.78
N HIS A 108 -6.95 -2.10 -8.27
CA HIS A 108 -7.03 -0.98 -9.21
C HIS A 108 -7.00 -1.39 -10.69
N LEU A 109 -6.76 -2.67 -10.99
CA LEU A 109 -6.93 -3.24 -12.32
C LEU A 109 -8.28 -3.96 -12.47
N ASP A 110 -8.87 -4.40 -11.35
CA ASP A 110 -10.14 -5.12 -11.30
C ASP A 110 -11.01 -4.56 -10.15
N PRO A 111 -11.77 -3.48 -10.41
CA PRO A 111 -12.63 -2.84 -9.42
C PRO A 111 -13.75 -3.74 -8.89
N GLU A 112 -14.22 -4.72 -9.66
CA GLU A 112 -15.25 -5.66 -9.21
C GLU A 112 -14.67 -6.60 -8.18
N TRP A 113 -13.48 -7.16 -8.47
CA TRP A 113 -12.74 -7.95 -7.51
C TRP A 113 -12.42 -7.15 -6.24
N ALA A 114 -12.04 -5.87 -6.37
CA ALA A 114 -11.81 -4.99 -5.23
C ALA A 114 -13.04 -4.82 -4.35
N ARG A 115 -14.22 -4.57 -4.94
CA ARG A 115 -15.48 -4.45 -4.18
C ARG A 115 -15.82 -5.72 -3.41
N GLU A 116 -15.57 -6.89 -3.99
CA GLU A 116 -15.91 -8.17 -3.36
C GLU A 116 -14.89 -8.58 -2.29
N HIS A 117 -13.59 -8.38 -2.55
CA HIS A 117 -12.52 -8.97 -1.74
C HIS A 117 -11.80 -7.98 -0.83
N LEU A 118 -11.83 -6.69 -1.17
CA LEU A 118 -11.23 -5.59 -0.40
C LEU A 118 -12.23 -4.41 -0.29
N PRO A 119 -13.46 -4.63 0.19
CA PRO A 119 -14.51 -3.60 0.21
C PRO A 119 -14.09 -2.36 1.01
N TRP A 120 -13.28 -2.51 2.05
CA TRP A 120 -12.75 -1.42 2.85
C TRP A 120 -11.78 -0.53 2.05
N HIS A 121 -10.92 -1.12 1.20
CA HIS A 121 -10.02 -0.39 0.31
C HIS A 121 -10.81 0.28 -0.82
N TYR A 122 -11.82 -0.41 -1.35
CA TYR A 122 -12.73 0.21 -2.31
C TYR A 122 -13.40 1.45 -1.71
N ASP A 123 -13.95 1.33 -0.51
CA ASP A 123 -14.60 2.43 0.22
C ASP A 123 -13.59 3.53 0.62
N HIS A 124 -12.34 3.18 0.95
CA HIS A 124 -11.29 4.16 1.20
C HIS A 124 -11.10 5.15 0.03
N HIS A 125 -11.21 4.66 -1.20
CA HIS A 125 -11.09 5.49 -2.40
C HIS A 125 -12.43 6.11 -2.84
N MET A 126 -13.50 5.33 -2.82
CA MET A 126 -14.77 5.65 -3.47
C MET A 126 -15.84 6.16 -2.50
N GLY A 127 -15.70 5.87 -1.21
CA GLY A 127 -16.59 6.34 -0.15
C GLY A 127 -16.59 7.85 0.03
N PRO A 128 -17.55 8.39 0.81
CA PRO A 128 -17.64 9.81 1.11
C PRO A 128 -16.51 10.29 2.04
N ASN A 129 -15.97 9.39 2.87
CA ASN A 129 -14.87 9.68 3.78
C ASN A 129 -13.62 8.87 3.39
N GLN A 130 -12.67 9.53 2.71
CA GLN A 130 -11.38 8.92 2.35
C GLN A 130 -10.37 8.90 3.51
N ASP A 131 -10.72 9.45 4.68
CA ASP A 131 -9.89 9.42 5.89
C ASP A 131 -10.30 8.26 6.85
N ALA A 132 -10.63 7.09 6.28
CA ALA A 132 -10.99 5.85 6.96
C ALA A 132 -10.45 4.63 6.21
N ASN A 133 -10.52 3.41 6.79
CA ASN A 133 -10.15 2.15 6.11
C ASN A 133 -8.70 2.12 5.58
N TRP A 134 -7.73 2.30 6.48
CA TRP A 134 -6.32 2.53 6.14
C TRP A 134 -5.50 1.27 5.77
N CYS A 135 -6.07 0.07 5.93
CA CYS A 135 -5.46 -1.22 5.58
C CYS A 135 -6.53 -2.11 4.95
#